data_AF-A0A7X6ICM5-F1
#
_entry.id   AF-A0A7X6ICM5-F1
#
_cell.length_a   1.000
_cell.length_b   1.000
_cell.length_c   1.000
_cell.angle_alpha   90.00
_cell.angle_beta   90.00
_cell.angle_gamma   90.00
#
_symmetry.space_group_name_H-M   'P 1'
#
loop_
_entity.id
_entity.type
_entity.pdbx_description
1 polymer ?
#
loop_
_entity_poly.entity_id
_entity_poly.type
_entity_poly.pdbx_seq_one_letter_code
_entity_poly.pdbx_strand_id
1 'polypeptide(L)'
;MKRVLTVLSFLNILLFAGCSIIGVLSPQERFQGTNTFSLPRSDERIFDLIAEIGKDMGMGVSELNHSLRRISLSSGSSGAGMILVGSMNSSTLSIQVSEDGKTLEIMTMVLGNFGTGNQEAATKLTEEFKTRLIKKVEQK
;
A
#
# COMPACT_ATOMS: atom_id res chain seq x y z
N MET A 1 -76.87 -21.19 -15.30
CA MET A 1 -75.54 -21.51 -15.86
C MET A 1 -74.59 -21.79 -14.70
N LYS A 2 -74.20 -23.06 -14.51
CA LYS A 2 -73.38 -23.53 -13.40
C LYS A 2 -71.96 -23.85 -13.90
N ARG A 3 -70.98 -23.25 -13.21
CA ARG A 3 -69.61 -23.73 -12.89
C ARG A 3 -68.75 -24.33 -14.01
N VAL A 4 -67.59 -23.72 -14.30
CA VAL A 4 -66.28 -24.40 -14.24
C VAL A 4 -65.22 -23.37 -13.84
N LEU A 5 -64.64 -23.61 -12.67
CA LEU A 5 -63.40 -23.00 -12.16
C LEU A 5 -62.26 -23.89 -12.66
N THR A 6 -61.27 -23.33 -13.37
CA THR A 6 -59.98 -24.00 -13.58
C THR A 6 -58.88 -22.98 -13.36
N VAL A 7 -58.42 -22.94 -12.13
CA VAL A 7 -57.09 -22.48 -11.73
C VAL A 7 -56.07 -23.39 -12.43
N LEU A 8 -55.11 -22.85 -13.17
CA LEU A 8 -53.75 -23.41 -13.22
C LEU A 8 -52.77 -22.42 -13.88
N SER A 9 -51.85 -21.93 -13.07
CA SER A 9 -50.46 -21.60 -13.37
C SER A 9 -50.07 -21.33 -14.83
N PHE A 10 -49.91 -20.05 -15.18
CA PHE A 10 -48.76 -19.63 -15.98
C PHE A 10 -47.86 -18.73 -15.14
N LEU A 11 -47.06 -19.46 -14.36
CA LEU A 11 -45.70 -19.20 -13.93
C LEU A 11 -45.09 -17.85 -14.36
N ASN A 12 -44.89 -16.99 -13.35
CA ASN A 12 -43.94 -15.89 -13.35
C ASN A 12 -42.54 -16.41 -13.75
N ILE A 13 -42.16 -16.23 -15.02
CA ILE A 13 -40.75 -16.25 -15.46
C ILE A 13 -40.33 -14.80 -15.74
N LEU A 14 -40.36 -13.99 -14.69
CA LEU A 14 -39.51 -12.81 -14.55
C LEU A 14 -38.41 -13.18 -13.55
N LEU A 15 -37.69 -14.25 -13.86
CA LEU A 15 -36.47 -14.62 -13.17
C LEU A 15 -35.37 -13.70 -13.66
N PHE A 16 -35.10 -12.67 -12.86
CA PHE A 16 -33.77 -12.17 -12.59
C PHE A 16 -32.80 -12.25 -13.79
N ALA A 17 -32.94 -11.31 -14.73
CA ALA A 17 -31.75 -10.71 -15.32
C ALA A 17 -31.07 -9.85 -14.24
N GLY A 18 -30.69 -10.48 -13.12
CA GLY A 18 -29.68 -9.93 -12.25
C GLY A 18 -28.44 -9.87 -13.12
N CYS A 19 -27.92 -8.66 -13.34
CA CYS A 19 -26.53 -8.50 -13.70
C CYS A 19 -25.73 -9.22 -12.61
N SER A 20 -25.42 -10.49 -12.85
CA SER A 20 -24.37 -11.20 -12.14
C SER A 20 -23.10 -10.48 -12.53
N ILE A 21 -22.85 -9.34 -11.88
CA ILE A 21 -21.50 -8.85 -11.69
C ILE A 21 -20.85 -9.95 -10.86
N ILE A 22 -20.30 -10.95 -11.54
CA ILE A 22 -19.29 -11.83 -11.00
C ILE A 22 -18.07 -10.92 -10.82
N GLY A 23 -18.17 -10.05 -9.81
CA GLY A 23 -17.04 -9.31 -9.30
C GLY A 23 -16.24 -10.31 -8.50
N VAL A 24 -15.33 -11.01 -9.18
CA VAL A 24 -14.24 -11.70 -8.50
C VAL A 24 -13.44 -10.61 -7.80
N LEU A 25 -13.80 -10.30 -6.57
CA LEU A 25 -12.96 -9.54 -5.66
C LEU A 25 -11.66 -10.34 -5.53
N SER A 26 -10.59 -9.81 -6.10
CA SER A 26 -9.30 -10.48 -6.02
C SER A 26 -8.84 -10.55 -4.56
N PRO A 27 -8.19 -11.66 -4.16
CA PRO A 27 -7.73 -11.82 -2.79
C PRO A 27 -6.74 -10.70 -2.45
N GLN A 28 -6.95 -10.07 -1.29
CA GLN A 28 -6.03 -9.10 -0.73
C GLN A 28 -4.88 -9.83 -0.05
N GLU A 29 -3.66 -9.48 -0.42
CA GLU A 29 -2.42 -9.92 0.22
C GLU A 29 -1.80 -8.76 1.00
N ARG A 30 -1.17 -9.09 2.13
CA ARG A 30 -0.43 -8.13 2.94
C ARG A 30 0.87 -8.75 3.40
N PHE A 31 1.93 -7.97 3.33
CA PHE A 31 3.21 -8.28 3.91
C PHE A 31 3.70 -7.11 4.77
N GLN A 32 4.35 -7.45 5.87
CA GLN A 32 5.00 -6.51 6.76
C GLN A 32 6.39 -7.05 7.12
N GLY A 33 7.40 -6.21 7.01
CA GLY A 33 8.78 -6.55 7.35
C GLY A 33 9.54 -5.38 7.95
N THR A 34 10.65 -5.69 8.59
CA THR A 34 11.57 -4.71 9.17
C THR A 34 12.97 -4.98 8.63
N ASN A 35 13.70 -3.93 8.28
CA ASN A 35 15.07 -3.98 7.80
C ASN A 35 15.90 -2.91 8.53
N THR A 36 17.12 -3.26 8.92
CA THR A 36 18.08 -2.29 9.48
C THR A 36 19.21 -2.09 8.49
N PHE A 37 19.59 -0.84 8.27
CA PHE A 37 20.59 -0.47 7.30
C PHE A 37 21.47 0.67 7.83
N SER A 38 22.77 0.58 7.59
CA SER A 38 23.75 1.62 7.96
C SER A 38 24.16 2.42 6.74
N LEU A 39 24.05 3.74 6.85
CA LEU A 39 24.53 4.70 5.86
C LEU A 39 26.06 4.79 5.89
N PRO A 40 26.70 5.06 4.75
CA PRO A 40 28.16 5.23 4.68
C PRO A 40 28.64 6.44 5.48
N ARG A 41 27.77 7.43 5.70
CA ARG A 41 28.01 8.61 6.53
C ARG A 41 26.69 9.19 7.04
N SER A 42 26.78 10.02 8.08
CA SER A 42 25.64 10.82 8.54
C SER A 42 25.40 12.00 7.61
N ASP A 43 24.13 12.38 7.42
CA ASP A 43 23.70 13.61 6.74
C ASP A 43 22.65 14.31 7.62
N GLU A 44 22.85 15.60 7.91
CA GLU A 44 21.94 16.40 8.73
C GLU A 44 20.55 16.58 8.09
N ARG A 45 20.45 16.42 6.76
CA ARG A 45 19.22 16.54 5.96
C ARG A 45 18.60 15.18 5.68
N ILE A 46 18.88 14.17 6.51
CA ILE A 46 18.43 12.80 6.27
C ILE A 46 16.91 12.70 6.11
N PHE A 47 16.13 13.47 6.88
CA PHE A 47 14.67 13.49 6.72
C PHE A 47 14.22 14.09 5.38
N ASP A 48 14.90 15.14 4.91
CA ASP A 48 14.61 15.75 3.60
C ASP A 48 14.94 14.78 2.48
N LEU A 49 16.07 14.07 2.58
CA LEU A 49 16.48 13.05 1.61
C LEU A 49 15.47 11.90 1.58
N ILE A 50 15.04 11.41 2.74
CA ILE A 50 14.01 10.36 2.85
C ILE A 50 12.70 10.83 2.19
N ALA A 51 12.26 12.05 2.47
CA ALA A 51 11.04 12.62 1.91
C ALA A 51 11.14 12.81 0.38
N GLU A 52 12.28 13.30 -0.11
CA GLU A 52 12.53 13.49 -1.54
C GLU A 52 12.51 12.15 -2.29
N ILE A 53 13.20 11.13 -1.76
CA ILE A 53 13.20 9.78 -2.35
C ILE A 53 11.81 9.16 -2.30
N GLY A 54 11.10 9.33 -1.18
CA GLY A 54 9.71 8.91 -1.05
C GLY A 54 8.86 9.48 -2.17
N LYS A 55 8.94 10.79 -2.39
CA LYS A 55 8.23 11.49 -3.47
C LYS A 55 8.61 10.98 -4.86
N ASP A 56 9.90 10.77 -5.12
CA ASP A 56 10.40 10.21 -6.38
C ASP A 56 9.93 8.76 -6.63
N MET A 57 9.54 8.05 -5.57
CA MET A 57 8.95 6.72 -5.60
C MET A 57 7.41 6.75 -5.57
N GLY A 58 6.79 7.93 -5.69
CA GLY A 58 5.33 8.08 -5.69
C GLY A 58 4.69 7.98 -4.29
N MET A 59 5.46 8.14 -3.23
CA MET A 59 4.99 8.15 -1.84
C MET A 59 5.04 9.57 -1.25
N GLY A 60 4.00 9.96 -0.53
CA GLY A 60 3.97 11.20 0.24
C GLY A 60 4.42 10.97 1.68
N VAL A 61 4.91 12.01 2.36
CA VAL A 61 5.13 11.97 3.81
C VAL A 61 3.76 11.90 4.50
N SER A 62 3.49 10.79 5.18
CA SER A 62 2.26 10.57 5.93
C SER A 62 2.40 10.95 7.41
N GLU A 63 3.62 10.92 7.94
CA GLU A 63 3.94 11.33 9.30
C GLU A 63 5.40 11.79 9.38
N LEU A 64 5.67 12.84 10.14
CA LEU A 64 7.02 13.28 10.49
C LEU A 64 7.06 13.61 11.98
N ASN A 65 7.91 12.89 12.73
CA ASN A 65 8.07 13.06 14.17
C ASN A 65 9.55 13.23 14.51
N HIS A 66 9.96 14.48 14.71
CA HIS A 66 11.35 14.81 15.06
C HIS A 66 11.75 14.30 16.45
N SER A 67 10.82 14.29 17.42
CA SER A 67 11.10 13.80 18.78
C SER A 67 11.41 12.31 18.81
N LEU A 68 10.70 11.52 18.00
CA LEU A 68 10.94 10.09 17.84
C LEU A 68 11.95 9.76 16.74
N ARG A 69 12.51 10.78 16.09
CA ARG A 69 13.40 10.66 14.91
C ARG A 69 12.82 9.72 13.85
N ARG A 70 11.53 9.87 13.54
CA ARG A 70 10.79 9.00 12.64
C ARG A 70 10.11 9.78 11.52
N ILE A 71 10.10 9.19 10.33
CA ILE A 71 9.33 9.66 9.18
C ILE A 71 8.61 8.47 8.55
N SER A 72 7.34 8.66 8.19
CA SER A 72 6.52 7.66 7.53
C SER A 72 6.14 8.16 6.13
N LEU A 73 6.25 7.30 5.14
CA LEU A 73 5.92 7.54 3.74
C LEU A 73 4.79 6.60 3.32
N SER A 74 3.80 7.08 2.58
CA SER A 74 2.70 6.23 2.05
C SER A 74 2.36 6.53 0.60
N SER A 75 2.03 5.50 -0.18
CA SER A 75 1.56 5.64 -1.56
C SER A 75 0.06 5.95 -1.67
N GLY A 76 -0.72 5.71 -0.60
CA GLY A 76 -2.13 6.11 -0.51
C GLY A 76 -2.26 7.55 -0.03
N SER A 77 -3.02 8.38 -0.75
CA SER A 77 -3.41 9.71 -0.27
C SER A 77 -4.18 9.56 1.05
N SER A 78 -3.71 10.22 2.10
CA SER A 78 -4.41 10.57 3.35
C SER A 78 -5.87 10.09 3.47
N GLY A 79 -6.11 9.21 4.45
CA GLY A 79 -7.36 9.09 5.21
C GLY A 79 -8.70 9.13 4.47
N ALA A 80 -9.43 8.01 4.54
CA ALA A 80 -10.88 7.91 4.36
C ALA A 80 -11.43 8.28 2.97
N GLY A 81 -11.54 7.27 2.11
CA GLY A 81 -12.46 7.34 0.97
C GLY A 81 -11.89 6.81 -0.33
N MET A 82 -11.49 5.53 -0.36
CA MET A 82 -11.43 4.82 -1.64
C MET A 82 -12.15 3.49 -1.50
N ILE A 83 -13.30 3.42 -2.16
CA ILE A 83 -13.99 2.17 -2.46
C ILE A 83 -12.99 1.32 -3.26
N LEU A 84 -12.57 0.19 -2.69
CA LEU A 84 -11.57 -0.70 -3.28
C LEU A 84 -12.16 -1.44 -4.48
N VAL A 85 -12.07 -0.86 -5.67
CA VAL A 85 -12.50 -1.50 -6.93
C VAL A 85 -11.31 -1.51 -7.90
N GLY A 86 -10.72 -2.68 -8.12
CA GLY A 86 -9.60 -2.90 -9.06
C GLY A 86 -8.26 -3.30 -8.41
N SER A 87 -7.18 -3.26 -9.20
CA SER A 87 -5.81 -3.55 -8.78
C SER A 87 -5.24 -2.39 -7.96
N MET A 88 -5.55 -2.35 -6.67
CA MET A 88 -5.01 -1.35 -5.75
C MET A 88 -3.83 -1.93 -4.97
N ASN A 89 -2.76 -1.12 -4.82
CA ASN A 89 -1.65 -1.37 -3.92
C ASN A 89 -1.47 -0.18 -2.96
N SER A 90 -1.13 -0.49 -1.71
CA SER A 90 -0.77 0.50 -0.71
C SER A 90 0.55 0.08 -0.09
N SER A 91 1.52 0.97 -0.13
CA SER A 91 2.85 0.76 0.44
C SER A 91 3.12 1.84 1.48
N THR A 92 3.68 1.42 2.60
CA THR A 92 4.11 2.29 3.70
C THR A 92 5.55 1.97 4.08
N LEU A 93 6.37 3.02 4.20
CA LEU A 93 7.72 2.94 4.79
C LEU A 93 7.75 3.81 6.05
N SER A 94 7.98 3.23 7.22
CA SER A 94 8.27 3.96 8.46
C SER A 94 9.74 3.82 8.76
N ILE A 95 10.45 4.95 8.78
CA ILE A 95 11.89 5.01 8.90
C ILE A 95 12.24 5.71 10.20
N GLN A 96 12.94 5.01 11.09
CA GLN A 96 13.48 5.55 12.32
C GLN A 96 15.00 5.74 12.19
N VAL A 97 15.46 6.94 12.52
CA VAL A 97 16.84 7.37 12.38
C VAL A 97 17.53 7.32 13.75
N SER A 98 18.58 6.51 13.90
CA SER A 98 19.39 6.38 15.12
C SER A 98 20.86 6.79 14.88
N GLU A 99 21.67 6.77 15.94
CA GLU A 99 23.13 6.97 15.90
C GLU A 99 23.56 8.18 15.03
N ASP A 100 23.05 9.36 15.38
CA ASP A 100 23.32 10.62 14.68
C ASP A 100 23.02 10.59 13.18
N GLY A 101 22.12 9.73 12.72
CA GLY A 101 21.76 9.65 11.30
C GLY A 101 22.51 8.56 10.53
N LYS A 102 23.30 7.72 11.20
CA LYS A 102 24.06 6.65 10.53
C LYS A 102 23.28 5.36 10.37
N THR A 103 22.35 5.06 11.27
CA THR A 103 21.60 3.81 11.24
C THR A 103 20.12 4.10 11.05
N LEU A 104 19.51 3.39 10.10
CA LEU A 104 18.09 3.49 9.78
C LEU A 104 17.41 2.15 10.04
N GLU A 105 16.32 2.17 10.80
CA GLU A 105 15.35 1.08 10.86
C GLU A 105 14.19 1.41 9.93
N ILE A 106 13.96 0.55 8.94
CA ILE A 106 12.93 0.70 7.92
C ILE A 106 11.88 -0.40 8.14
N MET A 107 10.70 0.01 8.57
CA MET A 107 9.52 -0.85 8.61
C MET A 107 8.73 -0.66 7.32
N THR A 108 8.50 -1.75 6.60
CA THR A 108 7.78 -1.75 5.33
C THR A 108 6.49 -2.52 5.46
N MET A 109 5.40 -1.95 4.97
CA MET A 109 4.13 -2.64 4.77
C MET A 109 3.70 -2.49 3.33
N VAL A 110 3.33 -3.60 2.68
CA VAL A 110 2.72 -3.59 1.35
C VAL A 110 1.43 -4.38 1.40
N LEU A 111 0.36 -3.77 0.91
CA LEU A 111 -0.98 -4.34 0.76
C LEU A 111 -1.33 -4.28 -0.72
N GLY A 112 -1.92 -5.34 -1.27
CA GLY A 112 -2.45 -5.31 -2.63
C GLY A 112 -2.95 -6.66 -3.10
N ASN A 113 -3.49 -6.71 -4.31
CA ASN A 113 -4.03 -7.94 -4.90
C ASN A 113 -3.05 -8.52 -5.94
N PHE A 114 -3.30 -9.75 -6.40
CA PHE A 114 -2.53 -10.37 -7.49
C PHE A 114 -1.01 -10.41 -7.25
N GLY A 115 -0.57 -10.78 -6.03
CA GLY A 115 0.85 -10.89 -5.71
C GLY A 115 1.56 -9.56 -5.42
N THR A 116 0.85 -8.42 -5.43
CA THR A 116 1.50 -7.11 -5.14
C THR A 116 1.68 -6.84 -3.66
N GLY A 117 0.97 -7.54 -2.77
CA GLY A 117 1.05 -7.43 -1.31
C GLY A 117 1.98 -8.44 -0.65
N ASN A 118 2.96 -9.00 -1.37
CA ASN A 118 3.80 -10.09 -0.89
C ASN A 118 5.20 -9.63 -0.43
N GLN A 119 6.00 -10.59 0.04
CA GLN A 119 7.37 -10.35 0.51
C GLN A 119 8.30 -9.82 -0.59
N GLU A 120 8.16 -10.30 -1.83
CA GLU A 120 9.00 -9.88 -2.95
C GLU A 120 8.79 -8.40 -3.26
N ALA A 121 7.52 -7.96 -3.33
CA ALA A 121 7.16 -6.56 -3.54
C ALA A 121 7.71 -5.66 -2.43
N ALA A 122 7.58 -6.07 -1.16
CA ALA A 122 8.10 -5.31 -0.02
C ALA A 122 9.64 -5.26 0.01
N THR A 123 10.30 -6.36 -0.35
CA THR A 123 11.76 -6.43 -0.45
C THR A 123 12.25 -5.49 -1.55
N LYS A 124 11.66 -5.58 -2.75
CA LYS A 124 11.99 -4.71 -3.88
C LYS A 124 11.82 -3.23 -3.53
N LEU A 125 10.71 -2.86 -2.89
CA LEU A 125 10.45 -1.49 -2.44
C LEU A 125 11.53 -0.99 -1.47
N THR A 126 11.88 -1.82 -0.48
CA THR A 126 12.88 -1.47 0.53
C THR A 126 14.29 -1.36 -0.06
N GLU A 127 14.68 -2.29 -0.94
CA GLU A 127 15.98 -2.25 -1.62
C GLU A 127 16.11 -1.07 -2.58
N GLU A 128 15.04 -0.75 -3.32
CA GLU A 128 15.03 0.42 -4.20
C GLU A 128 15.19 1.71 -3.40
N PHE A 129 14.46 1.85 -2.29
CA PHE A 129 14.58 2.98 -1.38
C PHE A 129 16.01 3.12 -0.85
N LYS A 130 16.58 2.03 -0.31
CA LYS A 130 17.97 2.02 0.20
C LYS A 130 18.98 2.42 -0.87
N THR A 131 18.86 1.85 -2.07
CA THR A 131 19.76 2.13 -3.19
C THR A 131 19.73 3.61 -3.58
N ARG A 132 18.54 4.21 -3.66
CA ARG A 132 18.38 5.64 -3.97
C ARG A 132 18.96 6.52 -2.86
N LEU A 133 18.77 6.12 -1.60
CA LEU A 133 19.27 6.85 -0.44
C LEU A 133 20.80 6.83 -0.36
N ILE A 134 21.41 5.66 -0.53
CA ILE A 134 22.88 5.53 -0.57
C ILE A 134 23.45 6.43 -1.68
N LYS A 135 22.89 6.36 -2.89
CA LYS A 135 23.36 7.20 -4.02
C LYS A 135 23.29 8.69 -3.70
N LYS A 136 22.19 9.17 -3.14
CA LYS A 136 22.05 10.59 -2.77
C LYS A 136 23.02 11.01 -1.66
N VAL A 137 23.31 10.10 -0.73
CA VAL A 137 24.27 10.33 0.36
C VAL A 137 25.71 10.22 -0.14
N GLU A 138 26.03 9.47 -1.18
CA GLU A 138 27.39 9.35 -1.73
C GLU A 138 27.75 10.43 -2.76
N GLN A 139 26.77 10.95 -3.51
CA GLN A 139 26.99 11.97 -4.56
C GLN A 139 27.32 13.38 -4.03
N LYS A 140 27.74 13.50 -2.76
CA LYS A 140 27.97 14.76 -2.07
C LYS A 140 29.29 14.71 -1.32
#